data_AF-A0A518DZG9-F1
#
_entry.id   AF-A0A518DZG9-F1
#
_cell.length_a   1.000
_cell.length_b   1.000
_cell.length_c   1.000
_cell.angle_alpha   90.00
_cell.angle_beta   90.00
_cell.angle_gamma   90.00
#
_symmetry.space_group_name_H-M   'P 1'
#
loop_
_entity.id
_entity.type
_entity.pdbx_description
1 polymer ?
#
loop_
_entity_poly.entity_id
_entity_poly.type
_entity_poly.pdbx_seq_one_letter_code
_entity_poly.pdbx_strand_id
1 'polypeptide(L)'
;MNYSAVLQLYRELQPGDRVELKHEVKVGFRNWEKVTVGEVVRTERRRHGLHYGRNFDDKVFSDIIVLRRDDGELTTVTLDEFSELRKV
;
A
#
# COMPACT_ATOMS: atom_id res chain seq x y z
N MET A 1 -10.19 4.25 11.62
CA MET A 1 -8.76 4.64 11.66
C MET A 1 -8.57 6.00 11.01
N ASN A 2 -7.49 6.71 11.35
CA ASN A 2 -7.15 7.98 10.71
C ASN A 2 -6.21 7.73 9.52
N TYR A 3 -6.75 7.66 8.31
CA TYR A 3 -5.96 7.44 7.09
C TYR A 3 -4.85 8.50 6.90
N SER A 4 -5.03 9.71 7.43
CA SER A 4 -3.96 10.73 7.39
C SER A 4 -2.71 10.34 8.17
N ALA A 5 -2.85 9.57 9.26
CA ALA A 5 -1.71 9.07 10.03
C ALA A 5 -0.93 7.99 9.25
N VAL A 6 -1.64 7.15 8.50
CA VAL A 6 -1.02 6.14 7.60
C VAL A 6 -0.21 6.84 6.51
N LEU A 7 -0.78 7.87 5.88
CA LEU A 7 -0.07 8.65 4.86
C LEU A 7 1.12 9.43 5.42
N GLN A 8 1.04 9.91 6.65
CA GLN A 8 2.19 10.54 7.31
C GLN A 8 3.31 9.51 7.50
N LEU A 9 2.99 8.34 8.09
CA LEU A 9 3.97 7.28 8.29
C LEU A 9 4.58 6.80 6.98
N TYR A 10 3.76 6.64 5.94
CA TYR A 10 4.20 6.28 4.59
C TYR A 10 5.27 7.23 4.03
N ARG A 11 5.12 8.55 4.24
CA ARG A 11 6.09 9.56 3.80
C ARG A 11 7.41 9.51 4.57
N GLU A 12 7.39 8.95 5.78
CA GLU A 12 8.53 8.82 6.69
C GLU A 12 9.22 7.43 6.58
N LEU A 13 8.69 6.51 5.76
CA LEU A 13 9.33 5.21 5.55
C LEU A 13 10.63 5.35 4.75
N GLN A 14 11.65 4.63 5.19
CA GLN A 14 12.91 4.50 4.48
C GLN A 14 13.15 3.04 4.06
N PRO A 15 13.90 2.79 2.98
CA PRO A 15 14.38 1.45 2.68
C PRO A 15 15.12 0.85 3.88
N GLY A 16 14.80 -0.40 4.23
CA GLY A 16 15.30 -1.07 5.43
C GLY A 16 14.34 -1.05 6.64
N ASP A 17 13.36 -0.14 6.66
CA ASP A 17 12.37 -0.12 7.74
C ASP A 17 11.53 -1.39 7.72
N ARG A 18 11.35 -2.04 8.87
CA ARG A 18 10.43 -3.18 9.00
C ARG A 18 9.04 -2.68 9.34
N VAL A 19 8.04 -3.15 8.60
CA VAL A 19 6.65 -2.70 8.77
C VAL A 19 5.70 -3.88 8.78
N GLU A 20 4.58 -3.68 9.45
CA GLU A 20 3.39 -4.49 9.31
C GLU A 20 2.28 -3.65 8.67
N LEU A 21 1.72 -4.18 7.61
CA LEU A 21 0.64 -3.59 6.84
C LEU A 21 -0.56 -4.54 6.88
N LYS A 22 -1.70 -4.02 7.30
CA LYS A 22 -2.99 -4.70 7.23
C LYS A 22 -3.82 -4.08 6.11
N HIS A 23 -4.32 -4.90 5.20
CA HIS A 23 -5.19 -4.45 4.10
C HIS A 23 -6.45 -5.32 4.02
N GLU A 24 -7.50 -4.76 3.42
CA GLU A 24 -8.75 -5.45 3.18
C GLU A 24 -8.74 -6.09 1.78
N VAL A 25 -9.05 -7.38 1.71
CA VAL A 25 -9.31 -8.09 0.46
C VAL A 25 -10.82 -8.31 0.36
N LYS A 26 -11.43 -7.79 -0.69
CA LYS A 26 -12.84 -8.00 -0.98
C LYS A 26 -13.03 -9.06 -2.06
N VAL A 27 -13.84 -10.07 -1.78
CA VAL A 27 -14.25 -11.11 -2.74
C VAL A 27 -15.77 -11.25 -2.70
N GLY A 28 -16.43 -10.77 -3.76
CA GLY A 28 -17.88 -10.66 -3.81
C GLY A 28 -18.42 -9.73 -2.72
N PHE A 29 -19.29 -10.27 -1.85
CA PHE A 29 -19.92 -9.54 -0.74
C PHE A 29 -19.18 -9.72 0.60
N ARG A 30 -18.04 -10.37 0.59
CA ARG A 30 -17.25 -10.65 1.80
C ARG A 30 -15.97 -9.85 1.77
N ASN A 31 -15.53 -9.50 2.97
CA ASN A 31 -14.31 -8.76 3.23
C ASN A 31 -13.44 -9.60 4.15
N TRP A 32 -12.15 -9.67 3.84
CA TRP A 32 -11.15 -10.37 4.64
C TRP A 32 -10.02 -9.40 4.96
N GLU A 33 -9.49 -9.49 6.16
CA GLU A 33 -8.29 -8.73 6.52
C GLU A 33 -7.06 -9.60 6.31
N LYS A 34 -6.04 -9.02 5.68
CA LYS A 34 -4.75 -9.69 5.46
C LYS A 34 -3.63 -8.83 6.02
N VAL A 35 -2.80 -9.46 6.85
CA VAL A 35 -1.59 -8.86 7.41
C VAL A 35 -0.38 -9.29 6.59
N THR A 36 0.43 -8.31 6.20
CA THR A 36 1.68 -8.46 5.46
C THR A 36 2.79 -7.80 6.27
N VAL A 37 3.84 -8.56 6.58
CA VAL A 37 5.03 -8.06 7.28
C VAL A 37 6.23 -8.17 6.34
N GLY A 38 7.07 -7.14 6.35
CA GLY A 38 8.30 -7.15 5.56
C GLY A 38 9.16 -5.90 5.75
N GLU A 39 10.34 -5.94 5.17
CA GLU A 39 11.26 -4.81 5.06
C GLU A 39 10.85 -3.93 3.87
N VAL A 40 10.75 -2.62 4.08
CA VAL A 40 10.51 -1.65 3.03
C VAL A 40 11.69 -1.65 2.07
N VAL A 41 11.42 -1.94 0.80
CA VAL A 41 12.40 -1.80 -0.28
C VAL A 41 12.33 -0.41 -0.88
N ARG A 42 11.10 0.08 -1.12
CA ARG A 42 10.83 1.46 -1.54
C ARG A 42 9.34 1.80 -1.39
N THR A 43 9.07 3.09 -1.37
CA THR A 43 7.73 3.67 -1.53
C THR A 43 7.65 4.41 -2.87
N GLU A 44 6.48 4.44 -3.49
CA GLU A 44 6.29 5.11 -4.77
C GLU A 44 4.85 5.63 -4.91
N ARG A 45 4.70 6.88 -5.36
CA ARG A 45 3.40 7.37 -5.83
C ARG A 45 3.28 7.08 -7.31
N ARG A 46 2.66 5.95 -7.64
CA ARG A 46 2.65 5.40 -9.00
C ARG A 46 1.44 5.89 -9.79
N ARG A 47 1.68 6.47 -10.97
CA ARG A 47 0.61 6.78 -11.94
C ARG A 47 0.07 5.48 -12.50
N HIS A 48 -1.24 5.32 -12.53
CA HIS A 48 -1.89 4.21 -13.22
C HIS A 48 -3.01 4.70 -14.13
N GLY A 49 -3.31 3.88 -15.14
CA GLY A 49 -4.46 4.11 -16.01
C GLY A 49 -5.74 3.70 -15.30
N LEU A 50 -6.86 4.17 -15.83
CA LEU A 50 -8.16 3.59 -15.54
C LEU A 50 -8.51 2.62 -16.67
N HIS A 51 -9.28 1.57 -16.36
CA HIS A 51 -9.75 0.59 -17.34
C HIS A 51 -10.76 1.15 -18.35
N TYR A 52 -11.07 2.45 -18.28
CA TYR A 52 -12.01 3.16 -19.15
C TYR A 52 -11.44 4.53 -19.51
N GLY A 53 -11.70 4.98 -20.74
CA GLY A 53 -11.21 6.25 -21.26
C GLY A 53 -11.88 7.44 -20.58
N ARG A 54 -11.22 8.02 -19.57
CA ARG A 54 -11.56 9.33 -19.01
C ARG A 54 -10.86 10.43 -19.79
N ASN A 55 -11.19 11.68 -19.46
CA ASN A 55 -10.51 12.85 -19.99
C ASN A 55 -8.99 12.69 -19.83
N PHE A 56 -8.21 13.08 -20.85
CA PHE A 56 -6.77 12.86 -20.91
C PHE A 56 -6.00 13.51 -19.75
N ASP A 57 -6.60 14.54 -19.15
CA ASP A 57 -6.04 15.28 -18.02
C ASP A 57 -6.40 14.67 -16.64
N ASP A 58 -7.25 13.65 -16.61
CA ASP A 58 -7.66 12.97 -15.37
C ASP A 58 -6.61 11.90 -14.98
N LYS A 59 -5.54 12.34 -14.32
CA LYS A 59 -4.43 11.48 -13.87
C LYS A 59 -4.73 10.91 -12.49
N VAL A 60 -4.70 9.58 -12.38
CA VAL A 60 -4.85 8.87 -11.10
C VAL A 60 -3.53 8.27 -10.65
N PHE A 61 -3.31 8.31 -9.33
CA PHE A 61 -2.12 7.82 -8.67
C PHE A 61 -2.50 6.98 -7.46
N SER A 62 -1.69 5.95 -7.19
CA SER A 62 -1.75 5.15 -5.98
C SER A 62 -0.44 5.29 -5.20
N ASP A 63 -0.53 5.35 -3.89
CA ASP A 63 0.62 5.19 -3.01
C ASP A 63 0.89 3.69 -2.82
N ILE A 64 2.08 3.24 -3.20
CA ILE A 64 2.48 1.83 -3.12
C ILE A 64 3.72 1.65 -2.24
N ILE A 65 3.78 0.51 -1.55
CA ILE A 65 4.93 0.07 -0.78
C ILE A 65 5.40 -1.26 -1.37
N VAL A 66 6.69 -1.33 -1.73
CA VAL A 66 7.33 -2.58 -2.09
C VAL A 66 8.01 -3.13 -0.85
N LEU A 67 7.60 -4.32 -0.43
CA LEU A 67 8.10 -5.02 0.75
C LEU A 67 8.90 -6.25 0.33
N ARG A 68 9.97 -6.55 1.08
CA ARG A 68 10.65 -7.83 1.07
C ARG A 68 10.22 -8.63 2.29
N ARG A 69 9.64 -9.79 2.06
CA ARG A 69 9.18 -10.69 3.11
C ARG A 69 10.35 -11.50 3.67
N ASP A 70 10.09 -12.21 4.77
CA ASP A 70 11.13 -13.00 5.47
C ASP A 70 11.73 -14.13 4.62
N ASP A 71 10.98 -14.63 3.62
CA ASP A 71 11.44 -15.61 2.64
C ASP A 71 12.18 -14.99 1.44
N GLY A 72 12.36 -13.67 1.44
CA GLY A 72 12.96 -12.91 0.35
C GLY A 72 11.99 -12.55 -0.79
N GLU A 73 10.73 -12.98 -0.74
CA GLU A 73 9.71 -12.62 -1.72
C GLU A 73 9.49 -11.10 -1.74
N LEU A 74 9.44 -10.51 -2.94
CA LEU A 74 9.02 -9.13 -3.12
C LEU A 74 7.51 -9.07 -3.34
N THR A 75 6.83 -8.30 -2.51
CA THR A 75 5.40 -8.02 -2.67
C THR A 75 5.17 -6.51 -2.77
N THR A 76 4.14 -6.12 -3.50
CA THR A 76 3.74 -4.72 -3.65
C THR A 76 2.34 -4.57 -3.09
N VAL A 77 2.17 -3.62 -2.16
CA VAL A 77 0.86 -3.32 -1.59
C VAL A 77 0.49 -1.88 -1.91
N THR A 78 -0.76 -1.68 -2.32
CA THR A 78 -1.34 -0.36 -2.55
C THR A 78 -2.08 0.08 -1.30
N LEU A 79 -1.90 1.34 -0.89
CA LEU A 79 -2.60 1.90 0.26
C LEU A 79 -3.96 2.47 -0.14
N ASP A 80 -4.93 2.30 0.76
CA ASP A 80 -6.29 2.81 0.67
C ASP A 80 -6.81 3.22 2.06
N GLU A 81 -8.02 3.76 2.12
CA GLU A 81 -8.63 4.24 3.36
C GLU A 81 -8.88 3.16 4.44
N PHE A 82 -8.76 1.88 4.07
CA PHE A 82 -8.93 0.73 4.97
C PHE A 82 -7.58 0.15 5.43
N SER A 83 -6.47 0.66 4.88
CA SER A 83 -5.14 0.20 5.22
C SER A 83 -4.72 0.66 6.62
N GLU A 84 -4.09 -0.23 7.38
CA GLU A 84 -3.39 0.11 8.62
C GLU A 84 -1.90 -0.18 8.44
N LEU A 85 -1.05 0.76 8.88
CA LEU A 85 0.40 0.66 8.74
C LEU A 85 1.07 0.96 10.08
N ARG A 86 2.03 0.13 10.46
CA ARG A 86 2.90 0.34 11.63
C ARG A 86 4.34 -0.07 11.34
N LYS A 87 5.31 0.65 11.91
CA LYS A 87 6.70 0.19 11.98
C LYS A 87 6.84 -0.84 13.12
N VAL A 88 7.73 -1.81 12.93
CA VAL A 88 8.00 -2.92 13.86
C VAL A 88 9.48 -3.01 14.17
#